data_AF-A0A9E5INI2-F1
#
_entry.id   AF-A0A9E5INI2-F1
#
_cell.length_a   1.000
_cell.length_b   1.000
_cell.length_c   1.000
_cell.angle_alpha   90.00
_cell.angle_beta   90.00
_cell.angle_gamma   90.00
#
_symmetry.space_group_name_H-M   'P 1'
#
loop_
_entity.id
_entity.type
_entity.pdbx_description
1 polymer ?
#
loop_
_entity_poly.entity_id
_entity_poly.type
_entity_poly.pdbx_seq_one_letter_code
_entity_poly.pdbx_strand_id
1 'polypeptide(L)' 'MTDDDDFEMIRGTGNVYADLGMKEPEQRQLRAILAAEISKTLATDNLTVRAAEKITGVAAADFSRIRQSKLKGFTIDR' A
#
# COMPACT_ATOMS: atom_id res chain seq x y z
N MET A 1 25.55 -16.15 -29.32
CA MET A 1 24.44 -15.44 -28.68
C MET A 1 24.14 -16.20 -27.40
N THR A 2 24.38 -15.66 -26.22
CA THR A 2 24.76 -14.28 -25.87
C THR A 2 25.10 -14.31 -24.38
N ASP A 3 26.23 -13.70 -24.04
CA ASP A 3 26.56 -13.03 -22.80
C ASP A 3 25.82 -13.53 -21.53
N ASP A 4 26.57 -14.25 -20.68
CA ASP A 4 26.27 -14.34 -19.25
C ASP A 4 26.23 -12.90 -18.74
N ASP A 5 25.03 -12.35 -18.61
CA ASP A 5 24.81 -11.02 -18.07
C ASP A 5 25.41 -10.97 -16.64
N ASP A 6 26.57 -10.33 -16.51
CA ASP A 6 27.29 -10.02 -15.26
C ASP A 6 26.48 -9.01 -14.42
N PHE A 7 25.31 -9.42 -13.93
CA PHE A 7 24.52 -8.62 -13.00
C PHE A 7 24.84 -8.99 -11.55
N GLU A 8 25.29 -8.00 -10.78
CA GLU A 8 25.42 -8.12 -9.33
C GLU A 8 24.03 -8.21 -8.68
N MET A 9 23.77 -9.29 -7.94
CA MET A 9 22.57 -9.41 -7.12
C MET A 9 22.70 -8.61 -5.83
N ILE A 10 21.87 -7.58 -5.68
CA ILE A 10 21.83 -6.74 -4.48
C ILE A 10 20.63 -7.12 -3.61
N ARG A 11 20.86 -7.30 -2.30
CA ARG A 11 19.78 -7.54 -1.34
C ARG A 11 18.99 -6.26 -1.10
N GLY A 12 17.69 -6.29 -1.38
CA GLY A 12 16.78 -5.18 -1.09
C GLY A 12 16.69 -4.84 0.39
N THR A 13 16.41 -3.57 0.69
CA THR A 13 16.33 -3.06 2.07
C THR A 13 15.06 -3.49 2.80
N GLY A 14 14.11 -4.09 2.08
CA GLY A 14 12.76 -4.34 2.56
C GLY A 14 11.81 -3.17 2.31
N ASN A 15 12.31 -2.03 1.82
CA ASN A 15 11.51 -0.94 1.30
C ASN A 15 11.72 -0.80 -0.21
N VAL A 16 10.79 -1.37 -0.99
CA VAL A 16 10.86 -1.31 -2.46
C VAL A 16 10.86 0.12 -3.00
N TYR A 17 10.27 1.08 -2.27
CA TYR A 17 10.31 2.48 -2.68
C TYR A 17 11.71 3.08 -2.51
N ALA A 18 12.43 2.71 -1.45
CA ALA A 18 13.81 3.12 -1.24
C ALA A 18 14.74 2.45 -2.25
N ASP A 19 14.56 1.15 -2.47
CA ASP A 19 15.34 0.36 -3.43
C ASP A 19 15.22 0.90 -4.86
N LEU A 20 14.07 1.47 -5.22
CA LEU A 20 13.81 2.10 -6.52
C LEU A 20 14.14 3.60 -6.57
N GLY A 21 14.75 4.17 -5.51
CA GLY A 21 15.11 5.59 -5.47
C GLY A 21 13.92 6.55 -5.51
N MET A 22 12.74 6.10 -5.08
CA MET A 22 11.54 6.92 -5.08
C MET A 22 11.57 7.94 -3.93
N LYS A 23 11.06 9.15 -4.19
CA LYS A 23 10.89 10.20 -3.15
C LYS A 23 10.06 9.73 -1.95
N GLU A 24 10.31 10.24 -0.77
CA GLU A 24 9.55 9.92 0.45
C GLU A 24 9.28 8.40 0.65
N PRO A 25 10.30 7.54 0.54
CA PRO A 25 10.10 6.08 0.45
C PRO A 25 9.48 5.49 1.72
N GLU A 26 9.80 6.05 2.89
CA GLU A 26 9.24 5.63 4.17
C GLU A 26 7.73 5.90 4.26
N GLN A 27 7.30 7.11 3.89
CA GLN A 27 5.88 7.48 3.87
C GLN A 27 5.08 6.64 2.87
N ARG A 28 5.67 6.34 1.70
CA ARG A 28 5.05 5.46 0.70
C ARG A 28 4.89 4.05 1.23
N GLN A 29 5.93 3.50 1.85
CA GLN A 29 5.86 2.18 2.46
C GLN A 29 4.83 2.12 3.58
N LEU A 30 4.81 3.11 4.46
CA LEU A 30 3.86 3.17 5.57
C LEU A 30 2.41 3.18 5.07
N ARG A 31 2.10 4.01 4.06
CA ARG A 31 0.77 4.04 3.42
C ARG A 31 0.41 2.70 2.78
N ALA A 32 1.36 2.05 2.11
CA ALA A 32 1.14 0.77 1.45
C ALA A 32 0.84 -0.35 2.45
N ILE A 33 1.61 -0.43 3.54
CA ILE A 33 1.40 -1.41 4.62
C ILE A 33 0.04 -1.19 5.27
N LEU A 34 -0.29 0.07 5.61
CA LEU A 34 -1.57 0.39 6.24
C LEU A 34 -2.76 0.08 5.31
N ALA A 35 -2.65 0.41 4.03
CA ALA A 35 -3.67 0.07 3.03
C ALA A 35 -3.85 -1.44 2.87
N ALA A 36 -2.75 -2.21 2.94
CA ALA A 36 -2.78 -3.67 2.88
C ALA A 36 -3.49 -4.27 4.09
N GLU A 37 -3.18 -3.80 5.31
CA GLU A 37 -3.87 -4.26 6.53
C GLU A 37 -5.36 -3.90 6.52
N ILE A 38 -5.73 -2.68 6.12
CA ILE A 38 -7.14 -2.31 5.96
C ILE A 38 -7.84 -3.23 4.94
N SER A 39 -7.22 -3.44 3.78
CA SER A 39 -7.79 -4.29 2.72
C SER A 39 -7.96 -5.74 3.18
N LYS A 40 -6.98 -6.25 3.95
CA LYS A 40 -7.02 -7.56 4.56
C LYS A 40 -8.17 -7.68 5.56
N THR A 41 -8.32 -6.73 6.49
CA THR A 41 -9.44 -6.72 7.45
C THR A 41 -10.79 -6.71 6.73
N LEU A 42 -10.95 -5.85 5.72
CA LEU A 42 -12.20 -5.81 4.93
C LEU A 42 -12.51 -7.17 4.27
N ALA A 43 -11.49 -7.86 3.76
CA ALA A 43 -11.66 -9.16 3.11
C ALA A 43 -11.94 -10.28 4.12
N THR A 44 -11.18 -10.35 5.21
CA THR A 44 -11.34 -11.36 6.26
C THR A 44 -12.72 -11.31 6.90
N ASP A 45 -13.23 -10.09 7.14
CA ASP A 45 -14.52 -9.89 7.79
C ASP A 45 -15.70 -9.82 6.79
N ASN A 46 -15.43 -10.02 5.49
CA ASN A 46 -16.41 -9.87 4.40
C ASN A 46 -17.16 -8.53 4.42
N LEU A 47 -16.47 -7.46 4.83
CA LEU A 47 -17.08 -6.13 4.95
C LEU A 47 -17.21 -5.47 3.59
N THR A 48 -18.44 -5.04 3.29
CA THR A 48 -18.66 -4.08 2.20
C THR A 48 -18.11 -2.71 2.61
N VAL A 49 -17.76 -1.87 1.64
CA VAL A 49 -17.29 -0.50 1.92
C VAL A 49 -18.31 0.34 2.70
N ARG A 50 -19.62 0.05 2.55
CA ARG A 50 -20.71 0.71 3.28
C ARG A 50 -20.84 0.20 4.72
N ALA A 51 -20.59 -1.08 4.95
CA ALA A 51 -20.52 -1.61 6.30
C ALA A 51 -19.32 -1.01 7.06
N ALA A 52 -18.16 -0.92 6.41
CA ALA A 52 -16.98 -0.30 6.99
C ALA A 52 -17.19 1.20 7.32
N GLU A 53 -17.87 1.93 6.44
CA GLU A 53 -18.29 3.32 6.70
C GLU A 53 -19.19 3.43 7.93
N LYS A 54 -20.19 2.55 8.07
CA LYS A 54 -21.08 2.54 9.23
C LYS A 54 -20.35 2.23 10.55
N ILE A 55 -19.31 1.38 10.51
CA ILE A 55 -18.53 0.98 11.68
C ILE A 55 -17.55 2.08 12.10
N THR A 56 -16.89 2.72 11.13
CA THR A 56 -15.74 3.61 11.39
C THR A 56 -16.06 5.08 11.28
N GLY A 57 -17.13 5.46 10.59
CA GLY A 57 -17.43 6.84 10.19
C GLY A 57 -16.58 7.37 9.03
N VAL A 58 -15.63 6.57 8.50
CA VAL A 58 -14.82 6.94 7.34
C VAL A 58 -15.64 6.75 6.06
N ALA A 59 -15.54 7.69 5.11
CA ALA A 59 -16.34 7.64 3.90
C ALA A 59 -16.12 6.36 3.10
N ALA A 60 -17.21 5.76 2.58
CA ALA A 60 -17.11 4.53 1.78
C ALA A 60 -16.17 4.65 0.56
N ALA A 61 -16.10 5.85 -0.03
CA ALA A 61 -15.21 6.14 -1.15
C ALA A 61 -13.72 5.98 -0.78
N ASP A 62 -13.35 6.18 0.47
CA ASP A 62 -11.96 6.08 0.93
C ASP A 62 -11.53 4.61 0.98
N PHE A 63 -12.40 3.74 1.49
CA PHE A 63 -12.19 2.29 1.41
C PHE A 63 -12.10 1.79 -0.04
N SER A 64 -12.92 2.32 -0.95
CA SER A 64 -12.81 2.02 -2.37
C SER A 64 -11.46 2.43 -2.96
N ARG A 65 -10.93 3.61 -2.60
CA ARG A 65 -9.61 4.07 -3.04
C ARG A 65 -8.49 3.19 -2.48
N ILE A 66 -8.58 2.80 -1.22
CA ILE A 66 -7.61 1.91 -0.54
C ILE A 66 -7.55 0.55 -1.25
N ARG A 67 -8.69 -0.09 -1.54
CA ARG A 67 -8.73 -1.37 -2.29
C ARG A 67 -8.16 -1.30 -3.69
N GLN A 68 -8.17 -0.11 -4.31
CA GLN A 68 -7.60 0.14 -5.64
C GLN A 68 -6.14 0.61 -5.58
N SER A 69 -5.52 0.61 -4.39
CA SER A 69 -4.17 1.14 -4.14
C SER A 69 -3.99 2.60 -4.58
N LYS A 70 -5.07 3.39 -4.59
CA LYS A 70 -5.06 4.82 -4.94
C LYS A 70 -4.75 5.67 -3.70
N LEU A 71 -3.50 5.62 -3.26
CA LEU A 71 -3.06 6.18 -1.97
C LEU A 71 -2.56 7.63 -2.03
N LYS A 72 -2.67 8.32 -3.18
CA LYS A 72 -2.14 9.70 -3.35
C LYS A 72 -2.73 10.70 -2.35
N GLY A 73 -4.02 10.57 -2.04
CA GLY A 73 -4.74 11.41 -1.06
C GLY A 73 -4.98 10.74 0.29
N PHE A 74 -4.25 9.66 0.60
CA PHE A 74 -4.31 9.00 1.90
C PHE A 74 -3.21 9.56 2.78
N THR A 75 -3.59 10.29 3.83
CA THR A 75 -2.70 10.86 4.84
C THR A 75 -2.80 10.04 6.12
N ILE A 76 -1.71 9.99 6.88
CA ILE A 76 -1.62 9.21 8.13
C ILE A 76 -1.67 10.13 9.36
N ASP A 77 -1.69 11.45 9.15
CA ASP A 77 -1.84 12.45 10.20
C ASP A 77 -3.30 12.55 10.68
N ARG A 78 -3.47 12.88 11.96
CA ARG A 78 -4.76 13.19 12.59
C ARG A 78 -4.78 14.64 13.08
#